data_AF-A0A3A4QZL7-F1
#
_entry.id   AF-A0A3A4QZL7-F1
#
_cell.length_a   1.000
_cell.length_b   1.000
_cell.length_c   1.000
_cell.angle_alpha   90.00
_cell.angle_beta   90.00
_cell.angle_gamma   90.00
#
_symmetry.space_group_name_H-M   'P 1'
#
loop_
_entity.id
_entity.type
_entity.pdbx_description
1 polymer ?
#
loop_
_entity_poly.entity_id
_entity_poly.type
_entity_poly.pdbx_seq_one_letter_code
_entity_poly.pdbx_strand_id
1 'polypeptide(L)'
;MIKTMYLMCIISFVTALCCASQPVFAQDITVGITVVKASNNGTEFDSSLTGIKSQLARLNYTSYKQIKTDQKTGQPREEVWFDLPNGDRMRVVLLGIENTYIKLLVSMEQAGLKTHFKIINNGTVIVGGNEYEDGYLVVALTASY
;
A
#
# COMPACT_ATOMS: atom_id res chain seq x y z
N MET A 1 30.94 49.86 -32.18
CA MET A 1 29.51 49.61 -31.87
C MET A 1 28.99 48.23 -32.29
N ILE A 2 29.54 47.56 -33.31
CA ILE A 2 29.07 46.23 -33.76
C ILE A 2 29.41 45.06 -32.81
N LYS A 3 30.53 45.15 -32.05
CA LYS A 3 30.97 44.09 -31.11
C LYS A 3 30.10 43.96 -29.85
N THR A 4 29.52 45.05 -29.37
CA THR A 4 28.65 45.06 -28.17
C THR A 4 27.26 44.47 -28.44
N MET A 5 26.81 44.44 -29.70
CA MET A 5 25.50 43.91 -30.09
C MET A 5 25.47 42.37 -30.19
N TYR A 6 26.58 41.75 -30.60
CA TYR A 6 26.72 40.28 -30.59
C TYR A 6 26.82 39.70 -29.18
N LEU A 7 27.46 40.43 -28.26
CA LEU A 7 27.65 39.98 -26.89
C LEU A 7 26.32 39.93 -26.10
N MET A 8 25.37 40.84 -26.38
CA MET A 8 24.02 40.79 -25.79
C MET A 8 23.14 39.67 -26.37
N CYS A 9 23.31 39.30 -27.65
CA CYS A 9 22.52 38.23 -28.27
C CYS A 9 22.92 36.83 -27.76
N ILE A 10 24.21 36.61 -27.48
CA ILE A 10 24.69 35.31 -26.97
C ILE A 10 24.21 35.09 -25.52
N ILE A 11 24.13 36.15 -24.71
CA ILE A 11 23.65 36.05 -23.32
C ILE A 11 22.15 35.72 -23.26
N SER A 12 21.34 36.17 -24.23
CA SER A 12 19.89 35.87 -24.24
C SER A 12 19.55 34.45 -24.70
N PHE A 13 20.45 33.75 -25.40
CA PHE A 13 20.18 32.40 -25.89
C PHE A 13 20.51 31.30 -24.86
N VAL A 14 21.38 31.59 -23.89
CA VAL A 14 21.80 30.62 -22.87
C VAL A 14 20.78 30.49 -21.72
N THR A 15 19.95 31.51 -21.49
CA THR A 15 18.97 31.54 -20.38
C THR A 15 17.67 30.79 -20.69
N ALA A 16 17.44 30.37 -21.94
CA ALA A 16 16.22 29.68 -22.36
C ALA A 16 16.29 28.15 -22.18
N LEU A 17 17.43 27.62 -21.73
CA LEU A 17 17.66 26.18 -21.56
C LEU A 17 17.65 25.71 -20.09
N CYS A 18 17.09 26.50 -19.17
CA CYS A 18 16.64 25.95 -17.89
C CYS A 18 15.27 25.30 -18.13
N CYS A 19 15.30 24.06 -18.62
CA CYS A 19 14.15 23.15 -18.61
C CYS A 19 13.46 23.27 -17.26
N ALA A 20 12.25 23.82 -17.26
CA ALA A 20 11.34 23.74 -16.14
C ALA A 20 11.01 22.25 -15.91
N SER A 21 11.79 21.58 -15.08
CA SER A 21 11.39 20.31 -14.49
C SER A 21 10.25 20.63 -13.53
N GLN A 22 9.02 20.64 -14.04
CA GLN A 22 7.87 20.66 -13.15
C GLN A 22 7.96 19.39 -12.29
N PRO A 23 7.93 19.50 -10.95
CA PRO A 23 7.80 18.33 -10.13
C PRO A 23 6.48 17.67 -10.53
N VAL A 24 6.55 16.49 -11.14
CA VAL A 24 5.39 15.62 -11.22
C VAL A 24 5.04 15.32 -9.77
N PHE A 25 3.99 15.98 -9.26
CA PHE A 25 3.44 15.67 -7.95
C PHE A 25 2.96 14.22 -8.02
N ALA A 26 3.79 13.32 -7.49
CA ALA A 26 3.45 11.93 -7.35
C ALA A 26 2.32 11.87 -6.32
N GLN A 27 1.18 11.31 -6.70
CA GLN A 27 0.03 11.22 -5.82
C GLN A 27 0.35 10.28 -4.66
N ASP A 28 0.05 10.74 -3.44
CA ASP A 28 0.26 9.96 -2.24
C ASP A 28 -0.61 8.69 -2.27
N ILE A 29 -0.02 7.57 -1.85
CA ILE A 29 -0.70 6.29 -1.76
C ILE A 29 -0.90 5.98 -0.28
N THR A 30 -2.15 5.76 0.08
CA THR A 30 -2.53 5.32 1.42
C THR A 30 -2.76 3.82 1.42
N VAL A 31 -2.11 3.12 2.34
CA VAL A 31 -2.26 1.69 2.55
C VAL A 31 -2.77 1.44 3.95
N GLY A 32 -3.85 0.68 4.06
CA GLY A 32 -4.43 0.26 5.33
C GLY A 32 -4.28 -1.24 5.53
N ILE A 33 -4.13 -1.66 6.79
CA ILE A 33 -4.26 -3.06 7.18
C ILE A 33 -5.36 -3.21 8.22
N THR A 34 -6.13 -4.29 8.09
CA THR A 34 -7.02 -4.80 9.14
C THR A 34 -6.59 -6.23 9.44
N VAL A 35 -6.10 -6.45 10.66
CA VAL A 35 -5.65 -7.74 11.14
C VAL A 35 -6.81 -8.44 11.85
N VAL A 36 -7.13 -9.64 11.40
CA VAL A 36 -8.29 -10.42 11.82
C VAL A 36 -7.81 -11.78 12.34
N LYS A 37 -8.28 -12.19 13.52
CA LYS A 37 -8.22 -13.59 13.94
C LYS A 37 -9.36 -14.34 13.28
N ALA A 38 -9.04 -15.35 12.48
CA ALA A 38 -10.02 -16.27 11.92
C ALA A 38 -9.85 -17.63 12.60
N SER A 39 -10.93 -18.20 13.16
CA SER A 39 -10.87 -19.50 13.83
C SER A 39 -12.12 -20.33 13.58
N ASN A 40 -12.02 -21.63 13.80
CA ASN A 40 -13.16 -22.54 13.84
C ASN A 40 -13.68 -22.77 15.27
N ASN A 41 -13.16 -21.99 16.23
CA ASN A 41 -13.54 -22.03 17.63
C ASN A 41 -14.52 -20.88 17.91
N GLY A 42 -15.81 -21.18 17.93
CA GLY A 42 -16.89 -20.20 18.08
C GLY A 42 -17.56 -19.81 16.76
N THR A 43 -18.49 -18.85 16.82
CA THR A 43 -19.32 -18.42 15.68
C THR A 43 -19.44 -16.89 15.57
N GLU A 44 -18.57 -16.17 16.26
CA GLU A 44 -18.65 -14.72 16.36
C GLU A 44 -18.14 -14.04 15.09
N PHE A 45 -18.87 -13.03 14.60
CA PHE A 45 -18.39 -12.16 13.53
C PHE A 45 -18.39 -10.72 14.02
N ASP A 46 -17.21 -10.12 14.09
CA ASP A 46 -17.04 -8.73 14.50
C ASP A 46 -17.68 -7.76 13.49
N SER A 47 -18.58 -6.90 13.97
CA SER A 47 -19.35 -5.98 13.12
C SER A 47 -18.47 -4.95 12.41
N SER A 48 -17.28 -4.65 12.94
CA SER A 48 -16.30 -3.78 12.28
C SER A 48 -15.80 -4.34 10.95
N LEU A 49 -15.89 -5.66 10.76
CA LEU A 49 -15.41 -6.36 9.55
C LEU A 49 -16.46 -6.42 8.43
N THR A 50 -17.62 -5.78 8.61
CA THR A 50 -18.74 -5.86 7.64
C THR A 50 -18.33 -5.46 6.23
N GLY A 51 -17.46 -4.46 6.07
CA GLY A 51 -16.96 -4.00 4.77
C GLY A 51 -16.13 -5.04 4.01
N ILE A 52 -15.56 -6.03 4.70
CA ILE A 52 -14.74 -7.10 4.10
C ILE A 52 -15.34 -8.50 4.29
N LYS A 53 -16.60 -8.57 4.76
CA LYS A 53 -17.29 -9.83 5.06
C LYS A 53 -17.30 -10.79 3.88
N SER A 54 -17.53 -10.28 2.66
CA SER A 54 -17.61 -11.13 1.45
C SER A 54 -16.28 -11.78 1.08
N GLN A 55 -15.17 -11.13 1.41
CA GLN A 55 -13.82 -11.61 1.19
C GLN A 55 -13.43 -12.61 2.27
N LEU A 56 -13.73 -12.31 3.54
CA LEU A 56 -13.48 -13.20 4.68
C LEU A 56 -14.27 -14.50 4.57
N ALA A 57 -15.53 -14.46 4.13
CA ALA A 57 -16.39 -15.64 3.97
C ALA A 57 -15.80 -16.71 3.03
N ARG A 58 -14.85 -16.35 2.15
CA ARG A 58 -14.17 -17.30 1.25
C ARG A 58 -13.13 -18.17 1.98
N LEU A 59 -12.75 -17.82 3.19
CA LEU A 59 -11.72 -18.50 3.97
C LEU A 59 -12.26 -19.68 4.80
N ASN A 60 -13.58 -19.91 4.79
CA ASN A 60 -14.25 -21.04 5.44
C ASN A 60 -13.98 -21.17 6.96
N TYR A 61 -13.86 -20.05 7.68
CA TYR A 61 -13.83 -20.04 9.15
C TYR A 61 -15.20 -19.71 9.74
N THR A 62 -15.46 -20.12 10.97
CA THR A 62 -16.73 -19.86 11.66
C THR A 62 -16.71 -18.61 12.52
N SER A 63 -15.52 -18.15 12.94
CA SER A 63 -15.32 -16.98 13.80
C SER A 63 -14.31 -16.00 13.19
N TYR A 64 -14.62 -14.70 13.23
CA TYR A 64 -13.78 -13.61 12.75
C TYR A 64 -13.79 -12.45 13.74
N LYS A 65 -12.62 -12.12 14.29
CA LYS A 65 -12.46 -11.03 15.25
C LYS A 65 -11.38 -10.05 14.82
N GLN A 66 -11.69 -8.75 14.85
CA GLN A 66 -10.67 -7.74 14.57
C GLN A 66 -9.69 -7.67 15.74
N ILE A 67 -8.39 -7.70 15.43
CA ILE A 67 -7.32 -7.52 16.42
C ILE A 67 -6.74 -6.13 16.35
N LYS A 68 -6.43 -5.65 15.14
CA LYS A 68 -5.72 -4.38 14.92
C LYS A 68 -6.11 -3.78 13.58
N THR A 69 -6.13 -2.46 13.53
CA THR A 69 -6.16 -1.67 12.29
C THR A 69 -5.01 -0.67 12.30
N ASP A 70 -4.38 -0.45 11.16
CA ASP A 70 -3.31 0.53 11.00
C ASP A 70 -3.33 1.08 9.57
N GLN A 71 -2.84 2.29 9.38
CA GLN A 71 -2.81 2.95 8.09
C GLN A 71 -1.54 3.80 7.95
N LYS A 72 -0.93 3.72 6.78
CA LYS A 72 0.26 4.48 6.42
C LYS A 72 0.03 5.15 5.07
N THR A 73 0.53 6.36 4.92
CA THR A 73 0.53 7.09 3.66
C THR A 73 1.98 7.34 3.27
N GLY A 74 2.28 7.21 1.99
CA GLY A 74 3.61 7.48 1.46
C GLY A 74 3.57 7.76 -0.04
N GLN A 75 4.72 8.16 -0.56
CA GLN A 75 4.88 8.46 -1.98
C GLN A 75 5.21 7.20 -2.79
N PRO A 76 4.98 7.21 -4.11
CA PRO A 76 5.47 6.15 -4.98
C PRO A 76 6.98 5.90 -4.80
N ARG A 77 7.33 4.62 -4.74
CA ARG A 77 8.65 4.01 -4.47
C ARG A 77 9.11 4.06 -3.01
N GLU A 78 8.32 4.63 -2.11
CA GLU A 78 8.57 4.49 -0.68
C GLU A 78 8.14 3.12 -0.15
N GLU A 79 8.61 2.80 1.04
CA GLU A 79 8.20 1.63 1.78
C GLU A 79 7.54 2.02 3.10
N VAL A 80 6.52 1.26 3.48
CA VAL A 80 5.86 1.38 4.77
C VAL A 80 5.87 0.01 5.46
N TRP A 81 5.89 0.07 6.79
CA TRP A 81 6.03 -1.10 7.64
C TRP A 81 4.85 -1.17 8.62
N PHE A 82 4.36 -2.39 8.81
CA PHE A 82 3.31 -2.69 9.79
C PHE A 82 3.75 -3.83 10.71
N ASP A 83 3.66 -3.58 12.01
CA ASP A 83 3.88 -4.62 13.02
C ASP A 83 2.63 -5.47 13.19
N LEU A 84 2.79 -6.80 13.14
CA LEU A 84 1.72 -7.77 13.33
C LEU A 84 1.73 -8.36 14.75
N PRO A 85 0.55 -8.74 15.30
CA PRO A 85 0.43 -9.24 16.67
C PRO A 85 1.20 -10.54 16.97
N ASN A 86 1.54 -11.33 15.95
CA ASN A 86 2.33 -12.55 16.07
C ASN A 86 3.84 -12.29 16.09
N GLY A 87 4.28 -11.02 16.08
CA GLY A 87 5.69 -10.64 16.03
C GLY A 87 6.29 -10.61 14.62
N ASP A 88 5.52 -10.94 13.59
CA ASP A 88 5.92 -10.74 12.19
C ASP A 88 5.79 -9.26 11.78
N ARG A 89 6.42 -8.89 10.67
CA ARG A 89 6.34 -7.55 10.10
C ARG A 89 5.95 -7.63 8.63
N MET A 90 4.95 -6.84 8.27
CA MET A 90 4.56 -6.65 6.88
C MET A 90 5.28 -5.43 6.32
N ARG A 91 6.09 -5.65 5.28
CA ARG A 91 6.66 -4.60 4.44
C ARG A 91 5.79 -4.39 3.22
N VAL A 92 5.48 -3.14 2.90
CA VAL A 92 4.75 -2.77 1.69
C VAL A 92 5.54 -1.70 0.94
N VAL A 93 5.97 -2.00 -0.28
CA VAL A 93 6.61 -1.03 -1.18
C VAL A 93 5.54 -0.48 -2.14
N LEU A 94 5.40 0.84 -2.16
CA LEU A 94 4.38 1.58 -2.91
C LEU A 94 4.85 1.77 -4.37
N LEU A 95 4.76 0.77 -5.23
CA LEU A 95 5.39 0.83 -6.58
C LEU A 95 4.81 1.93 -7.49
N GLY A 96 3.63 2.47 -7.17
CA GLY A 96 2.99 3.58 -7.87
C GLY A 96 1.57 3.26 -8.33
N ILE A 97 1.01 4.17 -9.12
CA ILE A 97 -0.34 4.05 -9.69
C ILE A 97 -0.21 3.81 -11.20
N GLU A 98 -0.95 2.83 -11.72
CA GLU A 98 -1.10 2.54 -13.14
C GLU A 98 -2.59 2.48 -13.48
N ASN A 99 -3.08 3.45 -14.27
CA ASN A 99 -4.51 3.63 -14.54
C ASN A 99 -5.32 3.77 -13.24
N THR A 100 -6.17 2.80 -12.93
CA THR A 100 -7.00 2.74 -11.71
C THR A 100 -6.44 1.80 -10.65
N TYR A 101 -5.24 1.26 -10.86
CA TYR A 101 -4.61 0.26 -10.01
C TYR A 101 -3.41 0.83 -9.26
N ILE A 102 -3.35 0.54 -7.98
CA ILE A 102 -2.19 0.75 -7.12
C ILE A 102 -1.35 -0.52 -7.18
N LYS A 103 -0.08 -0.37 -7.55
CA LYS A 103 0.90 -1.45 -7.57
C LYS A 103 1.63 -1.49 -6.24
N LEU A 104 1.63 -2.64 -5.59
CA LEU A 104 2.31 -2.86 -4.32
C LEU A 104 3.21 -4.09 -4.43
N LEU A 105 4.38 -4.05 -3.80
CA LEU A 105 5.16 -5.25 -3.46
C LEU A 105 5.03 -5.47 -1.96
N VAL A 106 4.43 -6.59 -1.57
CA VAL A 106 4.17 -6.94 -0.18
C VAL A 106 5.02 -8.12 0.21
N SER A 107 5.65 -8.04 1.38
CA SER A 107 6.38 -9.17 1.95
C SER A 107 6.16 -9.31 3.45
N MET A 108 6.07 -10.55 3.91
CA MET A 108 6.03 -10.97 5.31
C MET A 108 7.00 -12.14 5.47
N GLU A 109 7.98 -11.99 6.35
CA GLU A 109 9.09 -12.95 6.44
C GLU A 109 8.65 -14.26 7.09
N GLN A 110 7.98 -14.19 8.25
CA GLN A 110 7.54 -15.41 8.95
C GLN A 110 6.42 -16.14 8.19
N ALA A 111 5.59 -15.41 7.46
CA ALA A 111 4.59 -15.99 6.55
C ALA A 111 5.17 -16.56 5.25
N GLY A 112 6.47 -16.36 4.96
CA GLY A 112 7.07 -16.76 3.70
C GLY A 112 6.44 -16.09 2.47
N LEU A 113 5.81 -14.92 2.65
CA LEU A 113 5.11 -14.23 1.58
C LEU A 113 6.00 -13.15 0.96
N LYS A 114 6.09 -13.16 -0.37
CA LYS A 114 6.60 -12.03 -1.16
C LYS A 114 5.89 -11.99 -2.50
N THR A 115 5.02 -11.00 -2.71
CA THR A 115 4.20 -10.96 -3.92
C THR A 115 3.86 -9.54 -4.36
N HIS A 116 3.54 -9.40 -5.65
CA HIS A 116 3.07 -8.15 -6.23
C HIS A 116 1.55 -8.14 -6.25
N PHE A 117 0.96 -7.07 -5.76
CA PHE A 117 -0.48 -6.84 -5.85
C PHE A 117 -0.79 -5.66 -6.77
N LYS A 118 -1.88 -5.81 -7.51
CA LYS A 118 -2.56 -4.71 -8.20
C LYS A 118 -3.92 -4.55 -7.54
N ILE A 119 -4.10 -3.48 -6.80
CA ILE A 119 -5.34 -3.21 -6.06
C ILE A 119 -6.03 -2.03 -6.74
N ILE A 120 -7.30 -2.16 -7.10
CA ILE A 120 -8.08 -1.02 -7.58
C ILE A 120 -8.16 0.07 -6.50
N ASN A 121 -8.38 1.34 -6.85
CA ASN A 121 -8.56 2.39 -5.84
C ASN A 121 -9.68 2.00 -4.85
N ASN A 122 -9.41 2.10 -3.55
CA ASN A 122 -10.27 1.66 -2.44
C ASN A 122 -10.56 0.15 -2.41
N GLY A 123 -9.77 -0.64 -3.14
CA GLY A 123 -9.87 -2.10 -3.15
C GLY A 123 -9.28 -2.73 -1.90
N THR A 124 -9.60 -4.00 -1.70
CA THR A 124 -9.08 -4.82 -0.61
C THR A 124 -8.58 -6.15 -1.13
N VAL A 125 -7.43 -6.58 -0.64
CA VAL A 125 -6.88 -7.92 -0.87
C VAL A 125 -6.66 -8.59 0.48
N ILE A 126 -6.97 -9.88 0.57
CA ILE A 126 -6.66 -10.68 1.74
C ILE A 126 -5.27 -11.29 1.58
N VAL A 127 -4.45 -11.13 2.61
CA VAL A 127 -3.05 -11.51 2.64
C VAL A 127 -2.80 -12.34 3.90
N GLY A 128 -2.23 -13.53 3.70
CA GLY A 128 -1.80 -14.39 4.80
C GLY A 128 -2.88 -15.30 5.40
N GLY A 129 -2.44 -16.02 6.43
CA GLY A 129 -3.14 -17.08 7.14
C GLY A 129 -2.16 -17.85 8.03
N ASN A 130 -1.31 -17.12 8.76
CA ASN A 130 -0.33 -17.73 9.67
C ASN A 130 -1.03 -18.18 10.95
N GLU A 131 -0.55 -19.23 11.59
CA GLU A 131 -1.08 -19.66 12.88
C GLU A 131 -0.96 -18.55 13.93
N TYR A 132 -2.03 -18.33 14.67
CA TYR A 132 -2.09 -17.35 15.75
C TYR A 132 -3.13 -17.79 16.78
N GLU A 133 -2.65 -18.03 18.00
CA GLU A 133 -3.46 -18.58 19.10
C GLU A 133 -4.18 -19.88 18.70
N ASP A 134 -5.52 -19.88 18.76
CA ASP A 134 -6.41 -20.99 18.43
C ASP A 134 -6.97 -20.91 17.00
N GLY A 135 -6.33 -20.12 16.13
CA GLY A 135 -6.74 -19.94 14.74
C GLY A 135 -5.61 -19.39 13.88
N TYR A 136 -5.98 -18.52 12.96
CA TYR A 136 -5.08 -17.94 11.97
C TYR A 136 -5.19 -16.42 11.92
N LEU A 137 -4.05 -15.77 11.77
CA LEU A 137 -3.94 -14.35 11.50
C LEU A 137 -4.14 -14.09 10.01
N VAL A 138 -5.21 -13.38 9.70
CA VAL A 138 -5.56 -12.95 8.34
C VAL A 138 -5.39 -11.44 8.27
N VAL A 139 -4.73 -10.93 7.23
CA VAL A 139 -4.54 -9.48 7.05
C VAL A 139 -5.31 -9.02 5.81
N ALA A 140 -6.28 -8.15 6.00
CA ALA A 140 -6.92 -7.44 4.89
C ALA A 140 -6.12 -6.17 4.58
N LEU A 141 -5.55 -6.10 3.39
CA LEU A 141 -4.78 -4.98 2.88
C LEU A 141 -5.67 -4.11 1.99
N THR A 142 -5.85 -2.85 2.35
CA THR A 142 -6.55 -1.84 1.55
C THR A 142 -5.56 -0.85 0.95
N ALA A 143 -5.91 -0.29 -0.20
CA ALA A 143 -5.09 0.73 -0.83
C ALA A 143 -5.95 1.81 -1.52
N SER A 144 -5.55 3.07 -1.38
CA SER A 144 -6.17 4.21 -2.05
C SER A 144 -5.16 5.29 -2.44
N TYR A 145 -5.57 6.20 -3.32
CA TYR A 145 -4.83 7.39 -3.74
C TYR A 145 -5.80 8.53 -4.07
#